data_AF-A0A098S7A5-F1
#
_entry.id   AF-A0A098S7A5-F1
#
_cell.length_a   1.000
_cell.length_b   1.000
_cell.length_c   1.000
_cell.angle_alpha   90.00
_cell.angle_beta   90.00
_cell.angle_gamma   90.00
#
_symmetry.space_group_name_H-M   'P 1'
#
loop_
_entity.id
_entity.type
_entity.pdbx_description
1 polymer ?
#
loop_
_entity_poly.entity_id
_entity_poly.type
_entity_poly.pdbx_seq_one_letter_code
_entity_poly.pdbx_strand_id
1 'polypeptide(L)'
;MVSICKFNFGMGAMQMARQTLLEDSRQNYDWVVVDEVGKLEVAGDGLEPAVTKLAQHYKSGAASGRLLLVVREHMVEKVAHYLGIEEYRHIRMGEALPA
;
A
#
# COMPACT_ATOMS: atom_id res chain seq x y z
N MET A 1 -9.18 -5.78 17.73
CA MET A 1 -9.96 -6.19 16.54
C MET A 1 -10.35 -4.90 15.85
N VAL A 2 -10.22 -4.82 14.53
CA VAL A 2 -10.73 -3.65 13.77
C VAL A 2 -12.01 -4.10 13.09
N SER A 3 -13.08 -3.33 13.22
CA SER A 3 -14.38 -3.66 12.63
C SER A 3 -14.75 -2.61 11.58
N ILE A 4 -15.09 -3.07 10.37
CA ILE A 4 -15.60 -2.21 9.29
C ILE A 4 -16.93 -2.78 8.84
N CYS A 5 -18.01 -2.03 9.08
CA CYS A 5 -19.38 -2.49 8.82
C CYS A 5 -19.63 -3.86 9.48
N LYS A 6 -19.83 -4.91 8.67
CA LYS A 6 -20.09 -6.29 9.13
C LYS A 6 -18.83 -7.16 9.25
N PHE A 7 -17.67 -6.63 8.87
CA PHE A 7 -16.42 -7.39 8.81
C PHE A 7 -15.57 -7.12 10.03
N ASN A 8 -15.00 -8.18 10.59
CA ASN A 8 -14.10 -8.14 11.74
C ASN A 8 -12.73 -8.61 11.31
N PHE A 9 -11.74 -7.74 11.47
CA PHE A 9 -10.37 -8.01 11.09
C PHE A 9 -9.55 -8.41 12.32
N GLY A 10 -8.83 -9.53 12.17
CA GLY A 10 -7.91 -10.03 13.19
C GLY A 10 -6.69 -9.12 13.30
N MET A 11 -6.47 -8.55 14.48
CA MET A 11 -5.28 -7.72 14.73
C MET A 11 -3.98 -8.46 14.50
N GLY A 12 -3.92 -9.75 14.85
CA GLY A 12 -2.73 -10.57 14.62
C GLY A 12 -2.40 -10.72 13.14
N ALA A 13 -3.42 -10.87 12.28
CA ALA A 13 -3.22 -10.93 10.83
C ALA A 13 -2.73 -9.58 10.28
N MET A 14 -3.29 -8.46 10.76
CA MET A 14 -2.82 -7.12 10.39
C MET A 14 -1.37 -6.89 10.83
N GLN A 15 -1.02 -7.28 12.06
CA GLN A 15 0.36 -7.17 12.57
C GLN A 15 1.34 -8.00 11.74
N MET A 16 0.96 -9.23 11.39
CA MET A 16 1.75 -10.08 10.51
C MET A 16 1.95 -9.43 9.14
N ALA A 17 0.88 -8.93 8.50
CA ALA A 17 0.97 -8.26 7.21
C ALA A 17 1.85 -7.01 7.26
N ARG A 18 1.75 -6.18 8.32
CA ARG A 18 2.63 -5.02 8.53
C ARG A 18 4.10 -5.44 8.65
N GLN A 19 4.37 -6.49 9.42
CA GLN A 19 5.72 -6.98 9.63
C GLN A 19 6.33 -7.53 8.33
N THR A 20 5.58 -8.36 7.61
CA THR A 20 5.97 -8.87 6.29
C THR A 20 6.28 -7.72 5.33
N LEU A 21 5.42 -6.70 5.26
CA LEU A 21 5.64 -5.55 4.37
C LEU A 21 6.92 -4.76 4.72
N LEU A 22 7.24 -4.62 6.01
CA LEU A 22 8.47 -3.94 6.47
C LEU A 22 9.74 -4.77 6.25
N GLU A 23 9.63 -6.10 6.27
CA GLU A 23 10.72 -7.01 5.96
C GLU A 23 10.98 -7.03 4.45
N ASP A 24 9.90 -7.14 3.67
CA ASP A 24 9.93 -7.14 2.21
C ASP A 24 10.43 -5.81 1.64
N SER A 25 10.17 -4.69 2.32
CA SER A 25 10.71 -3.38 1.91
C SER A 25 12.24 -3.30 1.99
N ARG A 26 12.92 -4.29 2.61
CA ARG A 26 14.39 -4.36 2.70
C ARG A 26 14.98 -5.34 1.68
N GLN A 27 14.13 -6.03 0.93
CA GLN A 27 14.52 -6.95 -0.12
C GLN A 27 14.43 -6.27 -1.49
N ASN A 28 15.11 -6.85 -2.49
CA ASN A 28 15.13 -6.33 -3.85
C ASN A 28 14.14 -7.11 -4.71
N TYR A 29 12.86 -6.76 -4.64
CA TYR A 29 11.84 -7.28 -5.54
C TYR A 29 11.72 -6.40 -6.78
N ASP A 30 11.48 -7.01 -7.94
CA ASP A 30 11.13 -6.26 -9.16
C ASP A 30 9.77 -5.55 -9.01
N TRP A 31 8.86 -6.17 -8.26
CA TRP A 31 7.54 -5.66 -7.95
C TRP A 31 7.15 -5.95 -6.51
N VAL A 32 6.65 -4.91 -5.83
CA VAL A 32 5.90 -5.03 -4.58
C VAL A 32 4.48 -4.59 -4.85
N VAL A 33 3.51 -5.47 -4.53
CA VAL A 33 2.09 -5.19 -4.71
C VAL A 33 1.42 -5.13 -3.35
N VAL A 34 0.74 -4.03 -3.07
CA VAL A 34 -0.06 -3.86 -1.85
C VAL A 34 -1.53 -3.77 -2.24
N ASP A 35 -2.28 -4.80 -1.89
CA ASP A 35 -3.71 -4.87 -2.19
C ASP A 35 -4.56 -4.12 -1.16
N GLU A 36 -5.74 -3.65 -1.58
CA GLU A 36 -6.77 -3.00 -0.76
C GLU A 36 -6.29 -1.80 0.09
N VAL A 37 -5.34 -1.00 -0.41
CA VAL A 37 -4.93 0.25 0.24
C VAL A 37 -6.08 1.26 0.18
N GLY A 38 -6.54 1.75 1.33
CA GLY A 38 -7.70 2.62 1.33
C GLY A 38 -8.06 3.25 2.67
N LYS A 39 -9.31 3.06 3.08
CA LYS A 39 -9.93 3.84 4.17
C LYS A 39 -9.25 3.63 5.52
N LEU A 40 -8.75 2.42 5.79
CA LEU A 40 -8.06 2.13 7.04
C LEU A 40 -6.71 2.82 7.10
N GLU A 41 -5.93 2.74 6.02
CA GLU A 41 -4.59 3.30 5.96
C GLU A 41 -4.65 4.83 6.10
N VAL A 42 -5.60 5.48 5.41
CA VAL A 42 -5.82 6.93 5.55
C VAL A 42 -6.27 7.33 6.96
N ALA A 43 -6.83 6.40 7.75
CA ALA A 43 -7.18 6.61 9.15
C ALA A 43 -6.04 6.27 10.14
N GLY A 44 -4.88 5.82 9.66
CA GLY A 44 -3.76 5.36 10.51
C GLY A 44 -3.89 3.90 10.99
N ASP A 45 -4.85 3.15 10.46
CA ASP A 45 -5.12 1.74 10.77
C ASP A 45 -4.63 0.81 9.64
N GLY A 46 -5.08 -0.45 9.63
CA GLY A 46 -4.83 -1.36 8.50
C GLY A 46 -3.36 -1.72 8.38
N LEU A 47 -2.72 -1.36 7.27
CA LEU A 47 -1.29 -1.60 7.04
C LEU A 47 -0.38 -0.47 7.53
N GLU A 48 -0.90 0.58 8.16
CA GLU A 48 -0.06 1.61 8.78
C GLU A 48 0.70 1.06 10.02
N PRO A 49 1.96 1.52 10.27
CA PRO A 49 2.73 2.51 9.49
C PRO A 49 3.53 1.91 8.32
N ALA A 50 3.34 0.63 8.01
CA ALA A 50 4.20 -0.10 7.08
C ALA A 50 4.05 0.40 5.63
N VAL A 51 2.82 0.64 5.17
CA VAL A 51 2.57 1.11 3.80
C VAL A 51 3.12 2.52 3.55
N THR A 52 2.99 3.44 4.52
CA THR A 52 3.61 4.78 4.44
C THR A 52 5.13 4.68 4.35
N LYS A 53 5.76 3.85 5.19
CA LYS A 53 7.22 3.64 5.14
C LYS A 53 7.68 3.05 3.81
N LEU A 54 6.94 2.08 3.28
CA LEU A 54 7.21 1.50 1.97
C LEU A 54 7.12 2.56 0.86
N ALA A 55 6.04 3.35 0.83
CA ALA A 55 5.87 4.42 -0.15
C ALA A 55 7.02 5.45 -0.08
N GLN A 56 7.43 5.84 1.13
CA GLN A 56 8.57 6.75 1.33
C GLN A 56 9.90 6.14 0.87
N HIS A 57 10.10 4.83 1.07
CA HIS A 57 11.31 4.12 0.64
C HIS A 57 11.45 4.08 -0.90
N TYR A 58 10.34 3.90 -1.61
CA TYR A 58 10.32 4.02 -3.08
C TYR A 58 10.48 5.48 -3.53
N LYS A 59 9.81 6.44 -2.86
CA LYS A 59 9.92 7.87 -3.19
C LYS A 59 11.34 8.42 -3.02
N SER A 60 12.10 7.93 -2.04
CA SER A 60 13.49 8.35 -1.83
C SER A 60 14.49 7.75 -2.82
N GLY A 61 14.05 6.81 -3.68
CA GLY A 61 14.93 6.08 -4.60
C GLY A 61 15.81 5.03 -3.91
N ALA A 62 15.53 4.69 -2.65
CA ALA A 62 16.30 3.69 -1.91
C ALA A 62 15.86 2.25 -2.24
N ALA A 63 14.63 2.06 -2.73
CA ALA A 63 14.13 0.78 -3.20
C ALA A 63 14.52 0.52 -4.67
N SER A 64 14.76 -0.75 -5.02
CA SER A 64 14.77 -1.21 -6.41
C SER A 64 13.37 -1.64 -6.86
N GLY A 65 13.13 -1.65 -8.18
CA GLY A 65 11.89 -2.19 -8.76
C GLY A 65 10.72 -1.20 -8.70
N ARG A 66 9.49 -1.73 -8.63
CA ARG A 66 8.25 -0.96 -8.72
C ARG A 66 7.27 -1.27 -7.59
N LEU A 67 6.56 -0.24 -7.16
CA LEU A 67 5.47 -0.33 -6.19
C LEU A 67 4.12 -0.20 -6.91
N LEU A 68 3.26 -1.20 -6.76
CA LEU A 68 1.86 -1.15 -7.21
C LEU A 68 0.95 -1.10 -6.00
N LEU A 69 0.16 -0.02 -5.89
CA LEU A 69 -0.88 0.12 -4.88
C LEU A 69 -2.24 -0.13 -5.53
N VAL A 70 -2.96 -1.15 -5.07
CA VAL A 70 -4.32 -1.41 -5.52
C VAL A 70 -5.26 -0.59 -4.65
N VAL A 71 -5.89 0.41 -5.26
CA VAL A 71 -6.77 1.37 -4.58
C VAL A 71 -8.10 1.42 -5.32
N ARG A 72 -9.20 1.50 -4.57
CA ARG A 72 -10.52 1.72 -5.18
C ARG A 72 -10.55 3.08 -5.89
N GLU A 73 -11.12 3.14 -7.09
CA GLU A 73 -11.08 4.32 -7.97
C GLU A 73 -11.39 5.65 -7.25
N HIS A 74 -12.48 5.71 -6.47
CA HIS A 74 -12.89 6.91 -5.72
C HIS A 74 -11.96 7.32 -4.56
N MET A 75 -10.98 6.49 -4.21
CA MET A 75 -10.02 6.73 -3.12
C MET A 75 -8.62 7.06 -3.63
N VAL A 76 -8.33 6.94 -4.94
CA VAL A 76 -6.98 7.09 -5.51
C VAL A 76 -6.35 8.41 -5.11
N GLU A 77 -7.04 9.53 -5.34
CA GLU A 77 -6.53 10.87 -5.00
C GLU A 77 -6.29 11.03 -3.49
N LYS A 78 -7.20 10.50 -2.67
CA LYS A 78 -7.11 10.59 -1.22
C LYS A 78 -5.92 9.79 -0.67
N VAL A 79 -5.70 8.59 -1.20
CA VAL A 79 -4.57 7.73 -0.83
C VAL A 79 -3.25 8.35 -1.31
N ALA A 80 -3.18 8.81 -2.56
CA ALA A 80 -2.00 9.46 -3.11
C ALA A 80 -1.60 10.69 -2.28
N HIS A 81 -2.56 11.56 -1.95
CA HIS A 81 -2.34 12.71 -1.07
C HIS A 81 -1.86 12.29 0.32
N TYR A 82 -2.50 11.30 0.95
CA TYR A 82 -2.12 10.81 2.28
C TYR A 82 -0.68 10.26 2.32
N LEU A 83 -0.29 9.49 1.30
CA LEU A 83 1.05 8.92 1.18
C LEU A 83 2.09 9.92 0.62
N GLY A 84 1.67 11.12 0.22
CA GLY A 84 2.55 12.12 -0.40
C GLY A 84 3.09 11.71 -1.77
N ILE A 85 2.31 10.97 -2.55
CA ILE A 85 2.64 10.55 -3.91
C ILE A 85 2.05 11.56 -4.89
N GLU A 86 2.93 12.28 -5.58
CA GLU A 86 2.54 13.32 -6.55
C GLU A 86 2.50 12.78 -7.98
N GLU A 87 3.44 11.89 -8.31
CA GLU A 87 3.54 11.26 -9.62
C GLU A 87 3.31 9.76 -9.50
N TYR A 88 2.31 9.27 -10.22
CA TYR A 88 2.01 7.85 -10.32
C TYR A 88 1.38 7.54 -11.67
N ARG A 89 1.59 6.30 -12.15
CA ARG A 89 0.86 5.79 -13.31
C ARG A 89 -0.42 5.13 -12.82
N HIS A 90 -1.57 5.70 -13.21
CA HIS A 90 -2.85 5.03 -13.02
C HIS A 90 -2.97 3.90 -14.03
N ILE A 91 -3.22 2.68 -13.55
CA ILE A 91 -3.45 1.49 -14.37
C ILE A 91 -4.87 1.01 -14.07
N ARG A 92 -5.68 0.81 -15.11
CA ARG A 92 -7.02 0.24 -14.98
C ARG A 92 -7.02 -1.26 -15.24
N MET A 93 -7.97 -1.96 -14.66
CA MET A 93 -8.12 -3.39 -14.86
C MET A 93 -8.30 -3.70 -16.35
N GLY A 94 -7.46 -4.61 -16.88
CA GLY A 94 -7.40 -4.95 -18.31
C GLY A 94 -6.28 -4.26 -19.09
N GLU A 95 -5.61 -3.27 -18.50
CA GLU A 95 -4.40 -2.67 -19.06
C GLU A 95 -3.16 -3.50 -18.71
N ALA A 96 -2.16 -3.49 -19.60
CA ALA A 96 -0.89 -4.14 -19.34
C ALA A 96 -0.07 -3.37 -18.29
N LEU A 97 0.56 -4.09 -17.37
CA LEU A 97 1.57 -3.51 -16.48
C LEU A 97 2.78 -3.06 -17.31
N PRO A 98 3.44 -1.95 -16.92
CA PRO A 98 4.70 -1.58 -17.55
C PRO A 98 5.70 -2.74 -17.45
N ALA A 99 6.49 -2.94 -18.52
CA ALA A 99 7.60 -3.89 -18.58
C ALA A 99 8.76 -3.37 -17.74
#